data_AF-A0A6M0IYC6-F1
#
_entry.id   AF-A0A6M0IYC6-F1
#
_cell.length_a   1.000
_cell.length_b   1.000
_cell.length_c   1.000
_cell.angle_alpha   90.00
_cell.angle_beta   90.00
_cell.angle_gamma   90.00
#
_symmetry.space_group_name_H-M   'P 1'
#
loop_
_entity.id
_entity.type
_entity.pdbx_description
1 polymer ?
#
loop_
_entity_poly.entity_id
_entity_poly.type
_entity_poly.pdbx_seq_one_letter_code
_entity_poly.pdbx_strand_id
1 'polypeptide(L)' 'MMQPLVASPNPAPRLQLVLNLIARIAVARGRDVLQIMEIEKLRFFPTGIFGRTWADFLYEHNFQLFTTGSRRKQLHE' A
#
# COMPACT_ATOMS: atom_id res chain seq x y z
N MET A 1 -28.26 -14.48 -11.16
CA MET A 1 -28.26 -13.04 -11.46
C MET A 1 -27.34 -12.37 -10.45
N MET A 2 -26.20 -11.80 -10.87
CA MET A 2 -25.28 -11.09 -9.97
C MET A 2 -25.86 -9.70 -9.70
N GLN A 3 -26.17 -9.39 -8.44
CA GLN A 3 -26.59 -8.05 -8.04
C GLN A 3 -25.40 -7.08 -8.17
N PRO A 4 -25.60 -5.84 -8.65
CA PRO A 4 -24.56 -4.83 -8.65
C PRO A 4 -24.23 -4.46 -7.20
N LEU A 5 -22.94 -4.52 -6.84
CA LEU A 5 -22.47 -4.01 -5.56
C LEU A 5 -22.65 -2.49 -5.58
N VAL A 6 -23.72 -2.01 -4.95
CA VAL A 6 -23.97 -0.58 -4.75
C VAL A 6 -22.76 -0.02 -3.99
N ALA A 7 -22.03 0.91 -4.61
CA ALA A 7 -20.90 1.56 -3.98
C ALA A 7 -21.39 2.25 -2.69
N SER A 8 -20.84 1.84 -1.55
CA SER A 8 -21.13 2.49 -0.26
C SER A 8 -20.82 3.98 -0.36
N PRO A 9 -21.72 4.88 0.07
CA PRO A 9 -21.49 6.31 0.00
C PRO A 9 -20.23 6.66 0.79
N ASN A 10 -19.27 7.29 0.11
CA ASN A 10 -17.98 7.63 0.73
C ASN A 10 -18.23 8.54 1.96
N PRO A 11 -17.92 8.08 3.18
CA PRO A 11 -18.21 8.81 4.40
C PRO A 11 -17.40 10.11 4.55
N ALA A 12 -16.35 10.31 3.74
CA ALA A 12 -15.47 11.48 3.81
C ALA A 12 -15.03 11.98 2.41
N PRO A 13 -15.89 12.67 1.66
CA PRO A 13 -15.59 13.12 0.28
C PRO A 13 -14.41 14.10 0.21
N ARG A 14 -14.26 14.97 1.22
CA ARG A 14 -13.14 15.93 1.30
C ARG A 14 -11.80 15.24 1.52
N LEU A 15 -11.78 14.18 2.36
CA LEU A 15 -10.59 13.39 2.60
C LEU A 15 -10.11 12.71 1.31
N GLN A 16 -11.03 12.13 0.54
CA GLN A 16 -10.71 11.50 -0.73
C GLN A 16 -10.13 12.49 -1.75
N LEU A 17 -10.64 13.73 -1.77
CA LEU A 17 -10.15 14.79 -2.65
C LEU A 17 -8.70 15.19 -2.31
N VAL A 18 -8.39 15.31 -1.02
CA VAL A 18 -7.02 15.57 -0.53
C VAL A 18 -6.09 14.39 -0.87
N LEU A 19 -6.51 13.16 -0.62
CA LEU A 19 -5.72 11.96 -0.94
C LEU A 19 -5.43 11.86 -2.45
N ASN A 20 -6.42 12.16 -3.29
CA ASN A 20 -6.25 12.18 -4.74
C ASN A 20 -5.27 13.27 -5.20
N LEU A 21 -5.28 14.44 -4.56
CA LEU A 21 -4.32 15.51 -4.85
C LEU A 21 -2.89 15.07 -4.47
N ILE A 22 -2.72 14.47 -3.28
CA ILE A 22 -1.43 13.93 -2.84
C ILE A 22 -0.93 12.87 -3.82
N ALA A 23 -1.81 11.96 -4.26
CA ALA A 23 -1.48 10.92 -5.23
C ALA A 23 -1.01 11.52 -6.57
N ARG A 24 -1.72 12.52 -7.10
CA ARG A 24 -1.31 13.20 -8.35
C ARG A 24 0.06 13.87 -8.22
N ILE A 25 0.34 14.51 -7.09
CA ILE A 25 1.64 15.15 -6.82
C ILE A 25 2.74 14.09 -6.69
N ALA A 26 2.46 12.95 -6.05
CA ALA A 26 3.41 11.84 -5.92
C ALA A 26 3.78 11.27 -7.30
N VAL A 27 2.79 11.02 -8.16
CA VAL A 27 3.00 10.56 -9.55
C VAL A 27 3.82 11.58 -10.34
N ALA A 28 3.44 12.87 -10.29
CA ALA A 28 4.15 13.94 -11.01
C ALA A 28 5.62 14.09 -10.56
N ARG A 29 5.96 13.67 -9.33
CA ARG A 29 7.31 13.69 -8.79
C ARG A 29 8.07 12.36 -8.95
N GLY A 30 7.51 11.39 -9.69
CA GLY A 30 8.10 10.05 -9.84
C GLY A 30 8.17 9.26 -8.53
N ARG A 31 7.35 9.64 -7.55
CA ARG A 31 7.21 8.97 -6.24
C ARG A 31 5.98 8.06 -6.21
N ASP A 32 5.57 7.57 -7.38
CA ASP A 32 4.52 6.57 -7.47
C ASP A 32 5.05 5.27 -6.87
N VAL A 33 4.69 5.00 -5.63
CA VAL A 33 5.07 3.77 -4.95
C VAL A 33 3.99 2.74 -5.27
N LEU A 34 4.38 1.64 -5.88
CA LEU A 34 3.51 0.49 -6.08
C LEU A 34 2.80 0.15 -4.76
N GLN A 35 1.46 0.13 -4.81
CA GLN A 35 0.60 -0.08 -3.64
C GLN A 35 0.89 -1.42 -2.94
N ILE A 36 1.43 -2.39 -3.67
CA ILE A 36 1.96 -3.65 -3.19
C ILE A 36 3.30 -3.88 -3.89
N MET A 37 4.37 -4.00 -3.11
CA MET A 37 5.71 -4.28 -3.62
C MET A 37 6.36 -5.37 -2.78
N GLU A 38 7.14 -6.24 -3.44
CA GLU A 38 7.99 -7.22 -2.78
C GLU A 38 8.94 -6.52 -1.80
N ILE A 39 9.01 -7.02 -0.57
CA ILE A 39 9.84 -6.38 0.45
C ILE A 39 11.32 -6.43 0.09
N GLU A 40 11.71 -7.44 -0.68
CA GLU A 40 13.07 -7.64 -1.16
C GLU A 40 13.49 -6.49 -2.05
N LYS A 41 12.55 -5.92 -2.83
CA LYS A 41 12.78 -4.75 -3.67
C LYS A 41 13.03 -3.49 -2.83
N LEU A 42 12.43 -3.39 -1.64
CA LEU A 42 12.60 -2.23 -0.76
C LEU A 42 14.03 -2.08 -0.23
N ARG A 43 14.79 -3.17 -0.12
CA ARG A 43 16.21 -3.11 0.31
C ARG A 43 17.14 -2.46 -0.72
N PHE A 44 16.73 -2.39 -1.99
CA PHE A 44 17.51 -1.75 -3.06
C PHE A 44 17.28 -0.23 -3.15
N PHE A 45 16.33 0.33 -2.38
CA PHE A 45 16.09 1.77 -2.38
C PHE A 45 17.16 2.54 -1.60
N PRO A 46 17.25 3.88 -1.74
CA PRO A 46 18.13 4.70 -0.92
C PRO A 46 17.86 4.55 0.58
N THR A 47 18.90 4.71 1.40
CA THR A 47 18.76 4.78 2.87
C THR A 47 17.94 6.00 3.29
N GLY A 48 17.29 5.93 4.45
CA GLY A 48 16.51 7.04 5.02
C GLY A 48 15.08 7.13 4.51
N ILE A 49 14.62 6.18 3.69
CA ILE A 49 13.20 6.01 3.39
C ILE A 49 12.59 4.91 4.25
N PHE A 50 11.35 5.12 4.67
CA PHE A 50 10.62 4.18 5.53
C PHE A 50 10.64 2.75 4.99
N GLY A 51 10.37 2.56 3.70
CA GLY A 51 10.28 1.24 3.09
C GLY A 51 11.57 0.41 3.23
N ARG A 52 12.74 1.04 3.05
CA ARG A 52 14.03 0.37 3.25
C ARG A 52 14.30 0.09 4.73
N THR A 53 14.15 1.08 5.60
CA THR A 53 14.34 0.91 7.05
C THR A 53 13.47 -0.23 7.60
N TRP A 54 12.23 -0.32 7.12
CA TRP A 54 11.31 -1.38 7.51
C TRP A 54 11.74 -2.76 7.00
N ALA A 55 12.19 -2.86 5.75
CA ALA A 55 12.69 -4.10 5.19
C ALA A 55 13.96 -4.59 5.90
N ASP A 56 14.86 -3.67 6.24
CA ASP A 56 16.09 -3.97 6.99
C ASP A 56 15.76 -4.45 8.41
N PHE A 57 14.87 -3.77 9.12
CA PHE A 57 14.38 -4.19 10.44
C PHE A 57 13.81 -5.63 10.43
N LEU A 58 12.94 -5.93 9.45
CA LEU A 58 12.34 -7.25 9.35
C LEU A 58 13.37 -8.35 9.09
N TYR A 59 14.38 -8.04 8.27
CA TYR A 59 15.47 -8.95 7.97
C TYR A 59 16.36 -9.20 9.19
N GLU A 60 16.79 -8.14 9.88
CA GLU A 60 17.66 -8.22 11.07
C GLU A 60 17.02 -9.03 12.21
N HIS A 61 15.71 -8.92 12.37
CA HIS A 61 14.96 -9.63 13.41
C HIS A 61 14.44 -11.01 12.96
N ASN A 62 14.83 -11.51 11.77
CA ASN A 62 14.39 -12.79 11.21
C ASN A 62 12.86 -12.95 11.17
N PHE A 63 12.13 -11.85 10.98
CA PHE A 63 10.69 -11.94 10.81
C PHE A 63 10.38 -12.58 9.46
N GLN A 64 9.84 -13.80 9.50
CA GLN A 64 9.20 -14.38 8.32
C GLN A 64 7.93 -13.59 8.04
N LEU A 65 7.99 -12.76 7.01
CA LEU A 65 6.79 -12.18 6.43
C LEU A 65 5.91 -13.33 5.95
N PHE A 66 4.60 -13.16 6.09
CA PHE A 66 3.64 -14.13 5.60
C PHE A 66 3.79 -14.27 4.07
N THR A 67 4.55 -15.28 3.65
CA THR A 67 4.73 -15.66 2.26
C THR A 67 3.44 -16.34 1.82
N THR A 68 2.64 -15.61 1.03
CA THR A 68 1.63 -16.18 0.12
C THR A 68 0.65 -17.18 0.75
N GLY A 69 -0.42 -16.65 1.35
CA GLY A 69 -1.73 -17.31 1.32
C GLY A 69 -2.62 -16.59 0.31
N SER A 70 -3.66 -17.25 -0.21
CA SER A 70 -4.67 -16.59 -1.04
C SER A 70 -5.12 -15.30 -0.35
N ARG A 71 -5.16 -14.19 -1.10
CA ARG A 71 -5.56 -12.87 -0.58
C ARG A 71 -6.81 -13.07 0.27
N ARG A 72 -6.69 -12.90 1.60
CA ARG A 72 -7.87 -12.90 2.45
C ARG A 72 -8.75 -11.78 1.93
N LYS A 73 -9.93 -12.14 1.44
CA LYS A 73 -10.98 -11.17 1.12
C LYS A 73 -11.12 -10.35 2.40
N GLN A 74 -10.78 -9.06 2.35
CA GLN A 74 -11.01 -8.17 3.48
C GLN A 74 -12.50 -8.32 3.81
N LEU A 75 -12.78 -8.93 4.96
CA LEU A 75 -14.09 -8.88 5.57
C LEU A 75 -14.23 -7.46 6.07
N HIS A 76 -14.66 -6.57 5.18
CA HIS A 76 -15.28 -5.34 5.59
C HIS A 76 -16.78 -5.61 5.48
N GLU A 77 -17.45 -5.70 6.63
CA GLU A 77 -18.89 -5.44 6.70
C GLU A 77 -19.13 -3.93 6.58
#